data_AF-A0A8T6G309-F1
#
_entry.id   AF-A0A8T6G309-F1
#
_cell.length_a   1.000
_cell.length_b   1.000
_cell.length_c   1.000
_cell.angle_alpha   90.00
_cell.angle_beta   90.00
_cell.angle_gamma   90.00
#
_symmetry.space_group_name_H-M   'P 1'
#
loop_
_entity.id
_entity.type
_entity.pdbx_description
1 polymer ?
#
loop_
_entity_poly.entity_id
_entity_poly.type
_entity_poly.pdbx_seq_one_letter_code
_entity_poly.pdbx_strand_id
1 'polypeptide(L)'
;MKTTVRARYTNGALTPLEPVELKEGDEVTLSIDDTPQLSKEERIKHLMAAAGGWKGLHDPDEFKQMIYQARIDGSRHTPKP
;
A
#
# COMPACT_ATOMS: atom_id res chain seq x y z
N MET A 1 22.42 -18.89 -6.78
CA MET A 1 21.88 -17.54 -6.51
C MET A 1 20.70 -17.69 -5.55
N LYS A 2 20.59 -16.83 -4.53
CA LYS A 2 19.46 -16.81 -3.60
C LYS A 2 18.55 -15.65 -3.99
N THR A 3 17.31 -15.95 -4.34
CA THR A 3 16.30 -14.94 -4.67
C THR A 3 15.27 -14.91 -3.54
N THR A 4 15.06 -13.75 -2.94
CA THR A 4 14.01 -13.56 -1.93
C THR A 4 12.77 -13.07 -2.64
N VAL A 5 11.70 -13.84 -2.59
CA VAL A 5 10.39 -13.45 -3.14
C VAL A 5 9.47 -13.07 -1.99
N ARG A 6 8.80 -11.92 -2.12
CA ARG A 6 7.74 -11.54 -1.18
C ARG A 6 6.44 -12.21 -1.59
N ALA A 7 5.76 -12.83 -0.62
CA ALA A 7 4.45 -13.43 -0.83
C ALA A 7 3.44 -12.84 0.17
N ARG A 8 2.16 -12.87 -0.21
CA ARG A 8 1.04 -12.55 0.65
C ARG A 8 0.35 -13.84 1.09
N TYR A 9 0.13 -13.96 2.39
CA TYR A 9 -0.71 -15.03 2.93
C TYR A 9 -2.18 -14.59 2.97
N THR A 10 -3.03 -15.31 2.25
CA THR A 10 -4.49 -15.12 2.24
C THR A 10 -5.18 -16.47 2.21
N ASN A 11 -6.11 -16.70 3.14
CA ASN A 11 -6.96 -17.91 3.19
C ASN A 11 -6.19 -19.24 3.12
N GLY A 12 -5.02 -19.34 3.76
CA GLY A 12 -4.21 -20.57 3.74
C GLY A 12 -3.25 -20.69 2.57
N ALA A 13 -3.26 -19.76 1.62
CA ALA A 13 -2.39 -19.78 0.44
C ALA A 13 -1.34 -18.65 0.48
N LEU A 14 -0.10 -18.97 0.12
CA LEU A 14 0.96 -18.00 -0.14
C LEU A 14 0.94 -17.63 -1.63
N THR A 15 0.61 -16.38 -1.93
CA THR A 15 0.59 -15.85 -3.30
C THR A 15 1.79 -14.92 -3.49
N PRO A 16 2.71 -15.21 -4.43
CA PRO A 16 3.81 -14.30 -4.74
C PRO A 16 3.32 -12.92 -5.17
N LEU A 17 4.02 -11.86 -4.75
CA LEU A 17 3.75 -10.49 -5.19
C LEU A 17 4.42 -10.16 -6.54
N GLU A 18 5.39 -10.97 -6.93
CA GLU A 18 6.19 -10.83 -8.14
C GLU A 18 6.19 -12.19 -8.88
N PRO A 19 6.31 -12.21 -10.22
CA PRO A 19 6.43 -13.46 -10.97
C PRO A 19 7.62 -14.29 -10.47
N VAL A 20 7.39 -15.58 -10.23
CA VAL A 20 8.44 -16.52 -9.85
C VAL A 20 8.40 -17.71 -10.79
N GLU A 21 9.56 -18.09 -11.30
CA GLU A 21 9.73 -19.32 -12.05
C GLU A 21 10.03 -20.46 -11.08
N LEU A 22 8.97 -21.11 -10.60
CA LEU A 22 9.04 -22.37 -9.84
C LEU A 22 8.35 -23.46 -10.63
N LYS A 23 8.91 -24.66 -10.62
CA LYS A 23 8.31 -25.85 -11.20
C LYS A 23 7.60 -26.65 -10.12
N GLU A 24 6.60 -27.42 -10.53
CA GLU A 24 5.95 -28.35 -9.62
C GLU A 24 6.98 -29.38 -9.11
N GLY A 25 7.03 -29.55 -7.79
CA GLY A 25 8.01 -30.40 -7.11
C GLY A 25 9.28 -29.67 -6.63
N ASP A 26 9.44 -28.38 -6.92
CA ASP A 26 10.55 -27.59 -6.38
C ASP A 26 10.37 -27.36 -4.86
N GLU A 27 11.42 -27.68 -4.09
CA GLU A 27 11.46 -27.40 -2.66
C GLU A 27 11.91 -25.96 -2.40
N VAL A 28 11.19 -25.26 -1.52
CA VAL A 28 11.49 -23.88 -1.14
C VAL A 28 11.58 -23.74 0.38
N THR A 29 12.46 -22.86 0.84
CA THR A 29 12.53 -22.48 2.25
C THR A 29 11.64 -21.27 2.51
N LEU A 30 10.72 -21.38 3.47
CA LEU A 30 9.90 -20.26 3.92
C LEU A 30 10.59 -19.52 5.06
N SER A 31 10.74 -18.21 4.92
CA SER A 31 11.18 -17.31 5.99
C SER A 31 10.05 -16.36 6.31
N ILE A 32 9.54 -16.40 7.54
CA ILE A 32 8.53 -15.49 8.04
C ILE A 32 9.26 -14.45 8.87
N ASP A 33 9.39 -13.24 8.31
CA ASP A 33 9.86 -12.10 9.08
C ASP A 33 8.71 -11.64 9.98
N ASP A 34 8.94 -11.67 11.31
CA ASP A 34 8.08 -10.98 12.27
C ASP A 34 8.27 -9.46 12.08
N THR A 35 7.68 -8.93 11.02
CA THR A 35 7.45 -7.49 10.95
C THR A 35 6.50 -7.14 12.10
N PRO A 36 6.90 -6.31 13.07
CA PRO A 36 6.01 -5.89 14.13
C PRO A 36 4.84 -5.17 13.47
N GLN A 37 3.69 -5.85 13.41
CA GLN A 37 2.47 -5.20 13.01
C GLN A 37 2.15 -4.22 14.12
N LEU A 38 2.00 -2.95 13.76
CA LEU A 38 1.52 -1.94 14.70
C LEU A 38 0.25 -2.47 15.35
N SER A 39 0.27 -2.54 16.67
CA SER A 39 -0.93 -2.81 17.47
C SER A 39 -2.03 -1.82 17.07
N LYS A 40 -3.28 -2.17 17.37
CA LYS A 40 -4.41 -1.30 17.04
C LYS A 40 -4.22 0.10 17.66
N GLU A 41 -3.68 0.13 18.87
CA GLU A 41 -3.38 1.32 19.65
C GLU A 41 -2.29 2.15 18.99
N GLU A 42 -1.20 1.52 18.52
CA GLU A 42 -0.14 2.22 17.80
C GLU A 42 -0.63 2.79 16.46
N ARG A 43 -1.43 2.04 15.69
CA ARG A 43 -2.01 2.56 14.44
C ARG A 43 -2.88 3.79 14.68
N ILE A 44 -3.70 3.75 15.72
CA ILE A 44 -4.53 4.91 16.10
C ILE A 44 -3.64 6.07 16.53
N LYS A 45 -2.60 5.83 17.35
CA LYS A 45 -1.65 6.87 17.75
C LYS A 45 -0.99 7.54 16.55
N HIS A 46 -0.51 6.76 15.57
CA HIS A 46 0.09 7.28 14.34
C HIS A 46 -0.91 8.07 13.51
N LEU A 47 -2.14 7.58 13.35
CA LEU A 47 -3.21 8.29 12.64
C LEU A 47 -3.52 9.64 13.31
N MET A 48 -3.66 9.64 14.64
CA MET A 48 -3.95 10.85 15.41
C MET A 48 -2.78 11.85 15.37
N ALA A 49 -1.54 11.37 15.34
CA ALA A 49 -0.36 12.24 15.21
C ALA A 49 -0.32 12.98 13.86
N ALA A 50 -0.88 12.40 12.79
CA ALA A 50 -0.97 13.03 11.47
C ALA A 50 -2.23 13.90 11.30
N ALA A 51 -3.20 13.81 12.22
CA ALA A 51 -4.47 14.51 12.11
C ALA A 51 -4.27 16.02 12.11
N GLY A 52 -4.81 16.70 11.08
CA GLY A 52 -4.70 18.15 10.97
C GLY A 52 -3.35 18.67 10.46
N GLY A 53 -2.43 17.80 10.05
CA GLY A 53 -1.13 18.20 9.50
C GLY A 53 -1.23 19.09 8.25
N TRP A 54 -2.37 19.11 7.57
CA TRP A 54 -2.62 19.97 6.41
C TRP A 54 -3.26 21.30 6.74
N LYS A 55 -3.57 21.57 8.01
CA LYS A 55 -4.21 22.82 8.43
C LYS A 55 -3.27 23.99 8.11
N GLY A 56 -3.77 24.94 7.32
CA GLY A 56 -3.02 26.12 6.90
C GLY A 56 -2.00 25.89 5.77
N LEU A 57 -1.88 24.66 5.24
CA LEU A 57 -1.05 24.38 4.06
C LEU A 57 -1.79 24.57 2.74
N HIS A 58 -3.12 24.60 2.77
CA HIS A 58 -3.96 24.83 1.58
C HIS A 58 -5.24 25.55 1.98
N ASP A 59 -5.83 26.26 1.03
CA ASP A 59 -7.20 26.75 1.13
C ASP A 59 -8.17 25.57 0.83
N PRO A 60 -9.02 25.18 1.79
CA PRO A 60 -9.94 24.05 1.60
C PRO A 60 -10.98 24.28 0.49
N ASP A 61 -11.45 25.52 0.31
CA ASP A 61 -12.49 25.84 -0.66
C ASP A 61 -11.92 25.89 -2.08
N GLU A 62 -10.73 26.48 -2.24
CA GLU A 62 -9.98 26.45 -3.51
C GLU A 62 -9.66 25.01 -3.92
N PHE A 63 -9.13 24.21 -2.99
CA PHE A 63 -8.78 22.82 -3.29
C PHE A 63 -10.01 21.99 -3.67
N LYS A 64 -11.15 22.23 -3.01
CA LYS A 64 -12.41 21.58 -3.36
C LYS A 64 -12.86 21.94 -4.78
N GLN A 65 -12.78 23.22 -5.17
CA GLN A 65 -13.10 23.67 -6.53
C GLN A 65 -12.18 23.02 -7.57
N MET A 66 -10.87 22.95 -7.31
CA MET A 66 -9.91 22.27 -8.17
C MET A 66 -10.28 20.79 -8.40
N ILE A 67 -10.68 20.07 -7.34
CA ILE A 67 -11.11 18.67 -7.45
C ILE A 67 -12.35 18.54 -8.35
N TYR A 68 -13.32 19.45 -8.23
CA TYR A 68 -14.51 19.42 -9.08
C TYR A 68 -14.18 19.72 -10.54
N GLN A 69 -13.32 20.71 -10.82
CA GLN A 69 -12.90 21.00 -12.19
C GLN A 69 -12.13 19.85 -12.81
N ALA A 70 -11.18 19.25 -12.09
CA ALA A 70 -10.47 18.06 -12.58
C ALA A 70 -11.38 16.87 -12.88
N ARG A 71 -12.54 16.76 -12.20
CA ARG A 71 -13.56 15.75 -12.51
C ARG A 71 -14.34 16.07 -13.79
N ILE A 72 -14.67 17.34 -14.02
CA ILE A 72 -15.39 17.81 -15.20
C ILE A 72 -14.50 17.68 -16.44
N ASP A 73 -13.23 18.09 -16.32
CA ASP A 73 -12.25 18.10 -17.40
C ASP A 73 -11.78 16.69 -17.79
N GLY A 74 -12.18 15.66 -17.04
CA GLY A 74 -11.79 14.28 -17.32
C GLY A 74 -10.28 14.03 -17.19
N SER A 75 -9.54 14.93 -16.53
CA SER A 75 -8.06 14.95 -16.50
C SER A 75 -7.45 13.89 -15.58
N ARG A 76 -8.21 12.85 -15.22
CA ARG A 76 -7.66 11.72 -14.47
C ARG A 76 -6.71 10.96 -15.38
N HIS A 77 -5.43 11.30 -15.30
CA HIS A 77 -4.38 10.46 -15.86
C HIS A 77 -4.45 9.09 -15.19
N THR A 78 -4.62 8.04 -15.99
CA THR A 78 -4.39 6.67 -15.53
C THR A 78 -2.96 6.58 -15.01
N PRO A 79 -2.73 6.06 -13.79
CA PRO A 79 -1.37 5.83 -13.30
C PRO A 79 -0.60 5.02 -14.35
N LYS A 80 0.65 5.41 -14.63
CA LYS A 80 1.52 4.58 -15.47
C LYS A 80 1.73 3.23 -14.78
N PRO A 81 1.73 2.12 -15.54
CA PRO A 81 1.99 0.79 -14.99
C PRO A 81 3.35 0.71 -14.31
#